data_AF-A0AAU9X3I3-F1
#
_entry.id   AF-A0AAU9X3I3-F1
#
_cell.length_a   1.000
_cell.length_b   1.000
_cell.length_c   1.000
_cell.angle_alpha   90.00
_cell.angle_beta   90.00
_cell.angle_gamma   90.00
#
_symmetry.space_group_name_H-M   'P 1'
#
loop_
_entity.id
_entity.type
_entity.pdbx_description
1 polymer ?
#
loop_
_entity_poly.entity_id
_entity_poly.type
_entity_poly.pdbx_seq_one_letter_code
_entity_poly.pdbx_strand_id
1 'polypeptide(L)'
;MHPGARFQNRGFHCLVSGCYKVHKNGALPPKPTSIEHCCLMTEGNSWDILVNCRPNTNQCKREKNWKNVMEVYPDAKVERKHNNIELTLPVLTENLEVAAFGVPKKSDQKRMQMAVFGKDPTQGCNWKIRVYLIDDSKRHLRLFARKKQKKETDC
;
A
#
# COMPACT_ATOMS: atom_id res chain seq x y z
N MET A 1 -10.89 -17.38 24.35
CA MET A 1 -9.52 -16.83 24.18
C MET A 1 -8.68 -17.89 23.49
N HIS A 2 -8.28 -17.67 22.24
CA HIS A 2 -7.34 -18.56 21.56
C HIS A 2 -6.02 -17.82 21.34
N PRO A 3 -4.90 -18.27 21.92
CA PRO A 3 -3.57 -17.78 21.61
C PRO A 3 -3.07 -18.55 20.38
N GLY A 4 -2.75 -17.86 19.28
CA GLY A 4 -2.31 -18.58 18.10
C GLY A 4 -1.87 -17.70 16.94
N ALA A 5 -0.60 -17.29 16.98
CA ALA A 5 0.38 -17.55 15.92
C ALA A 5 1.64 -16.75 16.22
N ARG A 6 2.64 -17.40 16.84
CA ARG A 6 4.02 -16.90 16.84
C ARG A 6 4.50 -16.97 15.39
N PHE A 7 4.48 -15.84 14.68
CA PHE A 7 5.14 -15.73 13.39
C PHE A 7 6.65 -15.71 13.60
N GLN A 8 7.30 -16.81 13.21
CA GLN A 8 8.74 -17.01 13.30
C GLN A 8 9.49 -16.14 12.28
N ASN A 9 10.51 -15.44 12.79
CA ASN A 9 11.46 -14.57 12.10
C ASN A 9 12.05 -15.15 10.80
N ARG A 10 11.66 -14.57 9.66
CA ARG A 10 12.50 -14.34 8.47
C ARG A 10 12.17 -12.91 8.05
N GLY A 11 13.16 -12.02 7.92
CA GLY A 11 12.97 -10.56 7.76
C GLY A 11 11.69 -10.17 7.03
N PHE A 12 10.62 -9.87 7.78
CA PHE A 12 9.29 -9.70 7.22
C PHE A 12 9.17 -8.29 6.66
N HIS A 13 9.29 -8.18 5.34
CA HIS A 13 8.91 -7.00 4.61
C HIS A 13 7.38 -6.89 4.68
N CYS A 14 6.85 -5.96 5.47
CA CYS A 14 5.42 -5.70 5.54
C CYS A 14 5.01 -4.71 4.44
N LEU A 15 3.90 -4.95 3.76
CA LEU A 15 3.37 -4.01 2.78
C LEU A 15 2.89 -2.76 3.54
N VAL A 16 3.48 -1.60 3.23
CA VAL A 16 3.16 -0.32 3.91
C VAL A 16 2.51 0.70 2.97
N SER A 17 2.29 0.34 1.70
CA SER A 17 1.56 1.15 0.72
C SER A 17 0.50 0.32 -0.03
N GLY A 18 -0.31 0.98 -0.85
CA GLY A 18 -1.06 0.27 -1.90
C GLY A 18 -0.14 -0.16 -3.07
N CYS A 19 -0.63 -1.04 -3.96
CA CYS A 19 0.11 -1.44 -5.18
C CYS A 19 -0.22 -0.50 -6.35
N TYR A 20 0.75 0.28 -6.83
CA TYR A 20 0.61 1.26 -7.91
C TYR A 20 0.89 0.61 -9.26
N LYS A 21 0.06 0.89 -10.27
CA LYS A 21 0.33 0.46 -11.65
C LYS A 21 1.11 1.57 -12.34
N VAL A 22 2.26 1.23 -12.91
CA VAL A 22 3.06 2.12 -13.76
C VAL A 22 2.98 1.56 -15.18
N HIS A 23 2.53 2.40 -16.10
CA HIS A 23 2.35 1.98 -17.49
C HIS A 23 3.65 2.12 -18.27
N LYS A 24 3.86 1.22 -19.24
CA LYS A 24 4.93 1.38 -20.22
C LYS A 24 4.79 2.74 -20.91
N ASN A 25 5.90 3.45 -21.05
CA ASN A 25 5.94 4.81 -21.59
C ASN A 25 6.69 4.91 -22.93
N GLY A 26 7.30 3.82 -23.41
CA GLY A 26 8.06 3.86 -24.67
C GLY A 26 9.12 4.97 -24.63
N ALA A 27 9.27 5.73 -25.71
CA ALA A 27 10.25 6.82 -25.77
C ALA A 27 9.86 8.09 -24.98
N LEU A 28 8.72 8.11 -24.27
CA LEU A 28 8.31 9.29 -23.50
C LEU A 28 9.15 9.45 -22.22
N PRO A 29 9.47 10.69 -21.83
CA PRO A 29 10.23 10.94 -20.61
C PRO A 29 9.53 10.32 -19.39
N PRO A 30 10.30 9.71 -18.48
CA PRO A 30 9.72 9.15 -17.26
C PRO A 30 9.01 10.19 -16.43
N LYS A 31 7.84 9.82 -15.88
CA LYS A 31 7.11 10.64 -14.92
C LYS A 31 7.27 10.03 -13.52
N PRO A 32 7.60 10.83 -12.50
CA PRO A 32 7.65 10.35 -11.13
C PRO A 32 6.30 9.78 -10.68
N THR A 33 6.35 8.63 -10.02
CA THR A 33 5.21 7.98 -9.37
C THR A 33 5.27 8.26 -7.87
N SER A 34 4.23 8.88 -7.32
CA SER A 34 4.11 9.13 -5.88
C SER A 34 3.42 7.96 -5.17
N ILE A 35 4.14 7.30 -4.26
CA ILE A 35 3.71 6.13 -3.49
C ILE A 35 3.45 6.56 -2.05
N GLU A 36 2.18 6.63 -1.64
CA GLU A 36 1.78 6.94 -0.25
C GLU A 36 2.02 5.71 0.64
N HIS A 37 2.64 5.89 1.81
CA HIS A 37 2.85 4.83 2.79
C HIS A 37 2.31 5.17 4.18
N CYS A 38 2.04 4.14 4.98
CA CYS A 38 1.51 4.29 6.34
C CYS A 38 2.58 4.29 7.44
N CYS A 39 3.87 4.13 7.15
CA CYS A 39 4.91 4.25 8.19
C CYS A 39 4.82 5.61 8.92
N LEU A 40 4.97 5.60 10.24
CA LEU A 40 5.15 6.83 11.03
C LEU A 40 6.62 7.24 10.96
N MET A 41 6.91 8.41 10.38
CA MET A 41 8.27 8.90 10.13
C MET A 41 8.66 10.03 11.10
N THR A 42 8.36 9.86 12.39
CA THR A 42 8.71 10.81 13.47
C THR A 42 9.85 10.25 14.33
N GLU A 43 10.44 11.09 15.17
CA GLU A 43 11.48 10.67 16.13
C GLU A 43 11.07 9.40 16.90
N GLY A 44 12.03 8.50 17.11
CA GLY A 44 11.80 7.17 17.69
C GLY A 44 11.38 6.07 16.70
N ASN A 45 11.01 6.42 15.46
CA ASN A 45 10.78 5.47 14.38
C ASN A 45 11.96 5.47 13.40
N SER A 46 12.34 4.29 12.94
CA SER A 46 13.53 4.07 12.11
C SER A 46 13.28 3.04 11.01
N TRP A 47 12.08 3.12 10.42
CA TRP A 47 11.63 2.26 9.33
C TRP A 47 12.63 2.18 8.18
N ASP A 48 13.04 0.96 7.83
CA ASP A 48 13.71 0.70 6.56
C ASP A 48 12.66 0.39 5.50
N ILE A 49 12.45 1.31 4.55
CA ILE A 49 11.42 1.18 3.51
C ILE A 49 12.05 0.90 2.15
N LEU A 50 11.70 -0.24 1.56
CA LEU A 50 12.13 -0.66 0.23
C LEU A 50 10.98 -0.51 -0.76
N VAL A 51 11.29 -0.05 -1.97
CA VAL A 51 10.33 -0.05 -3.08
C VAL A 51 10.60 -1.28 -3.91
N ASN A 52 9.59 -2.14 -4.02
CA ASN A 52 9.68 -3.33 -4.84
C ASN A 52 8.75 -3.22 -6.05
N CYS A 53 9.13 -3.88 -7.13
CA CYS A 53 8.36 -3.98 -8.36
C CYS A 53 8.12 -5.43 -8.75
N ARG A 54 7.12 -5.64 -9.61
CA ARG A 54 6.89 -6.86 -10.36
C ARG A 54 6.20 -6.55 -11.69
N PRO A 55 6.28 -7.44 -12.70
CA PRO A 55 5.48 -7.32 -13.90
C PRO A 55 3.98 -7.27 -13.59
N ASN A 56 3.26 -6.37 -14.26
CA ASN A 56 1.80 -6.29 -14.16
C ASN A 56 1.16 -7.27 -15.16
N THR A 57 1.22 -8.57 -14.86
CA THR A 57 0.62 -9.62 -15.70
C THR A 57 -0.83 -9.87 -15.30
N ASN A 58 -1.69 -10.11 -16.30
CA ASN A 58 -3.11 -10.43 -16.11
C ASN A 58 -3.36 -11.86 -15.60
N GLN A 59 -2.32 -12.65 -15.35
CA GLN A 59 -2.48 -14.04 -14.94
C GLN A 59 -2.96 -14.13 -13.48
N CYS A 60 -4.02 -14.92 -13.29
CA CYS A 60 -4.71 -15.19 -12.03
C CYS A 60 -3.77 -15.69 -10.90
N LYS A 61 -2.55 -16.09 -11.24
CA LYS A 61 -1.45 -16.35 -10.31
C LYS A 61 -0.54 -15.12 -10.26
N ARG A 62 -0.93 -14.12 -9.46
CA ARG A 62 -0.02 -13.04 -9.05
C ARG A 62 1.15 -13.68 -8.33
N GLU A 63 2.24 -13.92 -9.03
CA GLU A 63 3.48 -14.33 -8.40
C GLU A 63 3.82 -13.31 -7.30
N LYS A 64 4.12 -13.81 -6.10
CA LYS A 64 4.56 -13.00 -4.96
C LYS A 64 6.01 -12.51 -5.16
N ASN A 65 6.53 -12.59 -6.37
CA ASN A 65 7.91 -12.30 -6.76
C ASN A 65 8.16 -10.79 -6.86
N TRP A 66 7.96 -10.10 -5.75
CA TRP A 66 8.38 -8.71 -5.58
C TRP A 66 9.91 -8.67 -5.53
N LYS A 67 10.53 -7.86 -6.37
CA LYS A 67 11.97 -7.61 -6.39
C LYS A 67 12.26 -6.15 -6.08
N ASN A 68 13.41 -5.84 -5.49
CA ASN A 68 13.79 -4.45 -5.25
C ASN A 68 13.87 -3.70 -6.59
N VAL A 69 13.24 -2.53 -6.65
CA VAL A 69 13.20 -1.74 -7.89
C VAL A 69 14.59 -1.34 -8.37
N MET A 70 15.52 -1.08 -7.45
CA MET A 70 16.90 -0.70 -7.77
C MET A 70 17.73 -1.88 -8.28
N GLU A 71 17.35 -3.11 -7.95
CA GLU A 71 18.00 -4.32 -8.50
C GLU A 71 17.55 -4.60 -9.93
N VAL A 72 16.26 -4.33 -10.22
CA VAL A 72 15.69 -4.53 -11.57
C VAL A 72 16.00 -3.35 -12.50
N TYR A 73 16.00 -2.14 -11.95
CA TYR A 73 16.24 -0.88 -12.66
C TYR A 73 17.28 -0.06 -11.88
N PRO A 74 18.59 -0.27 -12.13
CA PRO A 74 19.66 0.43 -11.41
C PRO A 74 19.60 1.96 -11.53
N ASP A 75 19.09 2.47 -12.65
CA ASP A 75 18.94 3.91 -12.92
C ASP A 75 17.68 4.52 -12.28
N ALA A 76 16.87 3.73 -11.57
CA ALA A 76 15.71 4.26 -10.85
C ALA A 76 16.17 5.21 -9.74
N LYS A 77 15.32 6.20 -9.43
CA LYS A 77 15.53 7.10 -8.29
C LYS A 77 14.39 6.95 -7.31
N VAL A 78 14.74 6.73 -6.04
CA VAL A 78 13.80 6.55 -4.93
C VAL A 78 14.05 7.64 -3.90
N GLU A 79 13.19 8.64 -3.86
CA GLU A 79 13.26 9.75 -2.91
C GLU A 79 12.20 9.59 -1.83
N ARG A 80 12.63 9.48 -0.57
CA ARG A 80 11.72 9.36 0.57
C ARG A 80 11.33 10.74 1.09
N LYS A 81 10.04 11.04 1.08
CA LYS A 81 9.43 12.19 1.77
C LYS A 81 8.70 11.70 3.02
N HIS A 82 8.08 12.60 3.78
CA HIS A 82 7.49 12.27 5.08
C HIS A 82 6.42 11.16 5.03
N ASN A 83 5.45 11.25 4.11
CA ASN A 83 4.36 10.27 3.96
C ASN A 83 4.33 9.59 2.57
N ASN A 84 5.27 9.95 1.71
CA ASN A 84 5.28 9.57 0.30
C ASN A 84 6.69 9.19 -0.12
N ILE A 85 6.79 8.26 -1.07
CA ILE A 85 8.02 7.96 -1.78
C ILE A 85 7.83 8.37 -3.24
N GLU A 86 8.72 9.20 -3.74
CA GLU A 86 8.77 9.54 -5.16
C GLU A 86 9.70 8.55 -5.87
N LEU A 87 9.11 7.77 -6.77
CA LEU A 87 9.80 6.80 -7.60
C LEU A 87 9.89 7.34 -9.03
N THR A 88 11.10 7.53 -9.52
CA THR A 88 11.36 7.79 -10.94
C THR A 88 11.98 6.53 -11.54
N LEU A 89 11.29 5.93 -12.51
CA LEU A 89 11.77 4.75 -13.23
C LEU A 89 12.43 5.17 -14.55
N PRO A 90 13.30 4.35 -15.15
CA PRO A 90 13.73 4.55 -16.52
C PRO A 90 12.57 4.31 -17.50
N VAL A 91 12.86 4.42 -18.80
CA VAL A 91 11.92 4.02 -19.84
C VAL A 91 11.51 2.56 -19.66
N LEU A 92 10.21 2.31 -19.58
CA LEU A 92 9.63 1.00 -19.35
C LEU A 92 9.14 0.39 -20.67
N THR A 93 9.56 -0.86 -20.92
CA THR A 93 9.11 -1.68 -22.04
C THR A 93 7.81 -2.44 -21.72
N GLU A 94 7.53 -2.67 -20.44
CA GLU A 94 6.34 -3.37 -19.94
C GLU A 94 5.66 -2.62 -18.79
N ASN A 95 4.40 -2.99 -18.51
CA ASN A 95 3.67 -2.42 -17.38
C ASN A 95 4.16 -3.05 -16.07
N LEU A 96 4.29 -2.25 -15.02
CA LEU A 96 4.75 -2.69 -13.70
C LEU A 96 3.69 -2.46 -12.63
N GLU A 97 3.69 -3.31 -11.61
CA GLU A 97 3.15 -2.98 -10.29
C GLU A 97 4.31 -2.64 -9.35
N VAL A 98 4.20 -1.53 -8.62
CA VAL A 98 5.17 -1.09 -7.61
C VAL A 98 4.51 -0.88 -6.26
N ALA A 99 5.22 -1.17 -5.18
CA ALA A 99 4.75 -0.94 -3.82
C ALA A 99 5.92 -0.74 -2.84
N ALA A 100 5.66 -0.04 -1.75
CA ALA A 100 6.58 0.13 -0.65
C ALA A 100 6.38 -0.95 0.41
N PHE A 101 7.49 -1.49 0.87
CA PHE A 101 7.57 -2.50 1.91
C PHE A 101 8.45 -2.00 3.05
N GLY A 102 7.95 -2.03 4.28
CA GLY A 102 8.71 -1.67 5.48
C GLY A 102 9.31 -2.90 6.15
N VAL A 103 10.51 -2.76 6.68
CA VAL A 103 11.07 -3.71 7.66
C VAL A 103 10.94 -3.06 9.03
N PRO A 104 9.97 -3.48 9.86
CA PRO A 104 9.74 -2.86 11.16
C PRO A 104 10.87 -3.22 12.13
N LYS A 105 11.39 -2.21 12.82
CA LYS A 105 12.20 -2.34 14.03
C LYS A 105 11.29 -2.36 15.26
N LYS A 106 11.86 -2.68 16.42
CA LYS A 106 11.12 -2.98 17.66
C LYS A 106 10.10 -1.88 18.07
N SER A 107 10.43 -0.62 17.81
CA SER A 107 9.64 0.54 18.24
C SER A 107 8.85 1.19 17.09
N ASP A 108 8.96 0.63 15.88
CA ASP A 108 8.39 1.24 14.69
C ASP A 108 6.86 1.12 14.68
N GLN A 109 6.20 2.24 14.42
CA GLN A 109 4.75 2.36 14.38
C GLN A 109 4.25 2.66 12.98
N LYS A 110 3.05 2.17 12.67
CA LYS A 110 2.32 2.54 11.46
C LYS A 110 1.12 3.41 11.79
N ARG A 111 0.86 4.38 10.93
CA ARG A 111 -0.29 5.28 10.93
C ARG A 111 -1.52 4.52 10.45
N MET A 112 -2.59 4.59 11.23
CA MET A 112 -3.88 3.98 10.93
C MET A 112 -4.94 5.06 10.92
N GLN A 113 -5.92 4.95 10.03
CA GLN A 113 -7.13 5.77 10.04
C GLN A 113 -8.34 4.87 10.33
N MET A 114 -9.30 5.41 11.07
CA MET A 114 -10.55 4.73 11.39
C MET A 114 -11.63 5.19 10.42
N ALA A 115 -12.27 4.24 9.75
CA ALA A 115 -13.40 4.51 8.86
C ALA A 115 -14.67 3.89 9.45
N VAL A 116 -15.67 4.73 9.67
CA VAL A 116 -16.98 4.34 10.23
C VAL A 116 -18.02 4.44 9.13
N PHE A 117 -18.76 3.36 8.90
CA PHE A 117 -19.82 3.28 7.90
C PHE A 117 -21.12 2.86 8.54
N GLY A 118 -22.21 3.51 8.17
CA GLY A 118 -23.57 3.17 8.58
C GLY A 118 -24.55 3.94 7.69
N LYS A 119 -25.79 3.49 7.62
CA LYS A 119 -26.87 4.34 7.09
C LYS A 119 -27.09 5.50 8.06
N ASP A 120 -27.64 6.60 7.58
CA ASP A 120 -28.06 7.68 8.46
C ASP A 120 -29.06 7.13 9.50
N PRO A 121 -28.91 7.47 10.79
CA PRO A 121 -29.78 6.95 11.82
C PRO A 121 -31.20 7.50 11.62
N THR A 122 -32.19 6.61 11.64
CA THR A 122 -33.61 6.98 11.73
C THR A 122 -34.07 6.92 13.19
N GLN A 123 -34.91 7.87 13.59
CA GLN A 123 -35.38 7.98 14.97
C GLN A 123 -36.11 6.69 15.42
N GLY A 124 -35.79 6.22 16.63
CA GLY A 124 -36.48 5.08 17.25
C GLY A 124 -36.04 3.69 16.79
N CYS A 125 -35.01 3.59 15.94
CA CYS A 125 -34.52 2.32 15.41
C CYS A 125 -33.12 1.96 15.91
N ASN A 126 -32.84 0.66 16.00
CA ASN A 126 -31.49 0.14 16.23
C ASN A 126 -30.57 0.56 15.09
N TRP A 127 -29.47 1.25 15.41
CA TRP A 127 -28.50 1.70 14.44
C TRP A 127 -27.34 0.71 14.29
N LYS A 128 -27.06 0.28 13.06
CA LYS A 128 -25.96 -0.64 12.75
C LYS A 128 -24.82 0.09 12.06
N ILE A 129 -23.70 0.25 12.76
CA ILE A 129 -22.46 0.78 12.23
C ILE A 129 -21.42 -0.31 12.00
N ARG A 130 -20.48 -0.04 11.11
CA ARG A 130 -19.32 -0.87 10.81
C ARG A 130 -18.06 -0.01 10.92
N VAL A 131 -17.17 -0.39 11.82
CA VAL A 131 -15.91 0.31 12.06
C VAL A 131 -14.76 -0.49 11.45
N TYR A 132 -13.85 0.19 10.76
CA TYR A 132 -12.67 -0.42 10.16
C TYR A 132 -11.42 0.38 10.51
N LEU A 133 -10.35 -0.32 10.86
CA LEU A 133 -9.01 0.24 10.91
C LEU A 133 -8.33 -0.06 9.58
N ILE A 134 -7.91 0.98 8.87
CA ILE A 134 -7.24 0.87 7.58
C ILE A 134 -5.92 1.64 7.65
N ASP A 135 -4.95 1.22 6.84
CA ASP A 135 -3.67 1.95 6.74
C ASP A 135 -3.94 3.40 6.33
N ASP A 136 -3.23 4.33 6.97
CA ASP A 136 -3.40 5.77 6.73
C ASP A 136 -2.78 6.18 5.39
N SER A 137 -3.56 5.97 4.33
CA SER A 137 -3.32 6.56 3.01
C SER A 137 -4.65 6.88 2.32
N LYS A 138 -4.67 7.96 1.52
CA LYS A 138 -5.85 8.34 0.75
C LYS A 138 -6.24 7.24 -0.22
N ARG A 139 -5.26 6.49 -0.71
CA ARG A 139 -5.51 5.36 -1.62
C ARG A 139 -6.24 4.20 -0.94
N HIS A 140 -5.83 3.81 0.27
CA HIS A 140 -6.51 2.73 1.00
C HIS A 140 -7.96 3.09 1.31
N LEU A 141 -8.21 4.32 1.76
CA LEU A 141 -9.57 4.81 2.00
C LEU A 141 -10.44 4.77 0.74
N ARG A 142 -9.94 5.28 -0.39
CA ARG A 142 -10.68 5.27 -1.67
C ARG A 142 -11.00 3.87 -2.18
N LEU A 143 -10.02 2.95 -2.12
CA LEU A 143 -10.24 1.55 -2.51
C LEU A 143 -11.24 0.85 -1.59
N PHE A 144 -11.18 1.16 -0.30
CA PHE A 144 -12.09 0.63 0.70
C PHE A 144 -13.52 1.13 0.48
N ALA A 145 -13.72 2.45 0.33
CA ALA A 145 -15.02 3.07 0.08
C ALA A 145 -15.68 2.52 -1.19
N ARG A 146 -14.93 2.43 -2.31
CA ARG A 146 -15.43 1.84 -3.57
C ARG A 146 -15.90 0.39 -3.41
N LYS A 147 -15.18 -0.42 -2.63
CA LYS A 147 -15.57 -1.81 -2.34
C LYS A 147 -16.85 -1.89 -1.51
N LYS A 148 -17.10 -0.91 -0.63
CA LYS A 148 -18.33 -0.87 0.19
C LYS A 148 -19.53 -0.41 -0.62
N GLN A 149 -19.39 0.62 -1.46
CA GLN A 149 -20.45 1.06 -2.37
C GLN A 149 -20.94 -0.06 -3.29
N LYS A 150 -20.03 -0.79 -3.95
CA LYS A 150 -20.41 -1.93 -4.82
C LYS A 150 -21.19 -3.02 -4.10
N LYS A 151 -20.84 -3.30 -2.83
CA LYS A 151 -21.52 -4.31 -2.02
C LYS A 151 -22.92 -3.88 -1.54
N GLU A 152 -23.25 -2.60 -1.65
CA GLU A 152 -24.57 -2.08 -1.29
C GLU A 152 -25.50 -1.95 -2.50
N THR A 153 -24.95 -1.90 -3.73
CA THR A 153 -25.73 -1.89 -4.98
C THR A 153 -26.06 -3.29 -5.53
N ASP A 154 -25.38 -4.34 -5.07
CA ASP A 154 -25.65 -5.74 -5.48
C ASP A 154 -26.71 -6.44 -4.57
N CYS A 155 -27.67 -5.69 -4.02
CA CYS A 155 -28.78 -6.21 -3.22
C CYS A 155 -30.11 -5.61 -3.70
#